data_AF-A0A1Q5LRI7-F1
#
_entry.id   AF-A0A1Q5LRI7-F1
#
_cell.length_a   1.000
_cell.length_b   1.000
_cell.length_c   1.000
_cell.angle_alpha   90.00
_cell.angle_beta   90.00
_cell.angle_gamma   90.00
#
_symmetry.space_group_name_H-M   'P 1'
#
loop_
_entity.id
_entity.type
_entity.pdbx_description
1 polymer ?
#
loop_
_entity_poly.entity_id
_entity_poly.type
_entity_poly.pdbx_seq_one_letter_code
_entity_poly.pdbx_strand_id
1 'polypeptide(L)' 'MARKKGSSKASAKADEVKGAAKENVGRAAGDERLTAEGRAERAKGDLRQAGKKVKDAFRR' A
#
# COMPACT_ATOMS: atom_id res chain seq x y z
N MET A 1 5.05 21.95 -19.30
CA MET A 1 5.41 21.27 -18.03
C MET A 1 4.26 20.34 -17.61
N ALA A 2 4.59 19.07 -17.33
CA ALA A 2 3.82 18.03 -16.64
C ALA A 2 2.36 17.76 -17.06
N ARG A 3 2.21 16.80 -17.99
CA ARG A 3 0.97 16.04 -18.22
C ARG A 3 0.55 15.34 -16.92
N LYS A 4 -0.63 15.68 -16.42
CA LYS A 4 -1.35 15.06 -15.30
C LYS A 4 -1.70 13.60 -15.63
N LYS A 5 -0.72 12.70 -15.53
CA LYS A 5 -0.88 11.24 -15.60
C LYS A 5 -0.26 10.60 -14.35
N GLY A 6 -0.61 11.13 -13.17
CA GLY A 6 -0.01 10.75 -11.89
C GLY A 6 -0.96 10.12 -10.89
N SER A 7 -2.24 10.52 -10.82
CA SER A 7 -3.06 10.26 -9.62
C SER A 7 -3.36 8.79 -9.31
N SER A 8 -3.42 7.88 -10.28
CA SER A 8 -3.78 6.48 -9.99
C SER A 8 -2.58 5.61 -9.59
N LYS A 9 -1.39 5.86 -10.16
CA LYS A 9 -0.16 5.11 -9.81
C LYS A 9 0.62 5.78 -8.68
N ALA A 10 0.57 7.11 -8.58
CA ALA A 10 1.20 7.83 -7.50
C ALA A 10 0.49 7.57 -6.17
N SER A 11 -0.84 7.46 -6.14
CA SER A 11 -1.56 7.15 -4.90
C SER A 11 -1.24 5.74 -4.40
N ALA A 12 -1.23 4.74 -5.29
CA ALA A 12 -0.87 3.37 -4.90
C ALA A 12 0.57 3.27 -4.38
N LYS A 13 1.52 3.95 -5.03
CA LYS A 13 2.91 4.04 -4.54
C LYS A 13 3.01 4.87 -3.27
N ALA A 14 2.21 5.92 -3.09
CA ALA A 14 2.23 6.77 -1.90
C ALA A 14 1.71 6.02 -0.67
N ASP A 15 0.64 5.23 -0.81
CA ASP A 15 0.16 4.35 0.25
C ASP A 15 1.20 3.27 0.62
N GLU A 16 1.85 2.67 -0.37
CA GLU A 16 2.92 1.68 -0.14
C GLU A 16 4.13 2.30 0.59
N VAL A 17 4.56 3.49 0.17
CA VAL A 17 5.63 4.25 0.82
C VAL A 17 5.22 4.67 2.24
N LYS A 18 3.97 5.09 2.46
CA LYS A 18 3.45 5.48 3.77
C LYS A 18 3.37 4.27 4.72
N GLY A 19 2.93 3.11 4.23
CA GLY A 19 2.90 1.86 4.99
C GLY A 19 4.30 1.37 5.37
N ALA A 20 5.24 1.42 4.42
CA ALA A 20 6.64 1.11 4.68
C ALA A 20 7.31 2.11 5.65
N ALA A 21 6.95 3.39 5.57
CA ALA A 21 7.42 4.41 6.49
C ALA A 21 6.87 4.18 7.90
N LYS A 22 5.57 3.89 8.07
CA LYS A 22 4.97 3.51 9.36
C LYS A 22 5.63 2.27 9.96
N GLU A 23 5.91 1.25 9.16
CA GLU A 23 6.60 0.04 9.61
C GLU A 23 8.01 0.37 10.11
N ASN A 24 8.81 1.11 9.34
CA ASN A 24 10.18 1.46 9.72
C ASN A 24 10.23 2.41 10.92
N VAL A 25 9.38 3.42 10.94
CA VAL A 25 9.30 4.39 12.05
C VAL A 25 8.81 3.70 13.32
N GLY A 26 7.80 2.83 13.23
CA GLY A 26 7.34 2.01 14.35
C GLY A 26 8.44 1.10 14.89
N ARG A 27 9.19 0.44 14.00
CA ARG A 27 10.30 -0.43 14.40
C ARG A 27 11.45 0.34 15.05
N ALA A 28 11.76 1.52 14.54
CA ALA A 28 12.82 2.39 15.06
C ALA A 28 12.42 3.07 16.39
N ALA A 29 11.15 3.42 16.55
CA ALA A 29 10.61 4.01 17.78
C ALA A 29 10.26 2.98 18.86
N GLY A 30 10.30 1.68 18.55
CA GLY A 30 9.86 0.61 19.46
C GLY A 30 8.33 0.54 19.62
N ASP A 31 7.58 1.13 18.69
CA ASP A 31 6.12 1.15 18.72
C ASP A 31 5.55 -0.02 17.91
N GLU A 32 5.17 -1.08 18.62
CA GLU A 32 4.58 -2.28 18.03
C GLU A 32 3.26 -2.01 17.32
N ARG A 33 2.46 -1.02 17.76
CA ARG A 33 1.19 -0.68 17.11
C ARG A 33 1.43 -0.11 15.73
N LEU A 34 2.37 0.83 15.63
CA LEU A 34 2.73 1.50 14.37
C LEU A 34 3.31 0.49 13.36
N THR A 35 4.11 -0.46 13.85
CA THR A 35 4.67 -1.56 13.06
C THR A 35 3.57 -2.52 12.58
N ALA A 36 2.65 -2.90 13.48
CA ALA A 36 1.54 -3.79 13.16
C ALA A 36 0.56 -3.15 12.15
N GLU A 37 0.27 -1.85 12.29
CA GLU A 37 -0.54 -1.11 11.32
C GLU A 37 0.11 -1.08 9.94
N GLY A 38 1.41 -0.80 9.86
CA GLY A 38 2.16 -0.81 8.59
C GLY A 38 2.10 -2.17 7.88
N ARG A 39 2.28 -3.26 8.64
CA ARG A 39 2.16 -4.64 8.11
C ARG A 39 0.74 -4.98 7.67
N ALA A 40 -0.26 -4.63 8.47
CA ALA A 40 -1.66 -4.90 8.17
C ALA A 40 -2.11 -4.14 6.90
N GLU A 41 -1.70 -2.88 6.75
CA GLU A 41 -1.99 -2.05 5.59
C GLU A 41 -1.36 -2.63 4.31
N ARG A 42 -0.11 -3.12 4.41
CA ARG A 42 0.60 -3.78 3.30
C ARG A 42 -0.10 -5.08 2.88
N ALA A 43 -0.42 -5.96 3.84
CA ALA A 43 -1.12 -7.22 3.57
C ALA A 43 -2.51 -7.01 2.97
N LYS A 44 -3.25 -6.01 3.46
CA LYS A 44 -4.58 -5.64 2.94
C LYS A 44 -4.48 -5.08 1.52
N GLY A 45 -3.43 -4.33 1.22
CA GLY A 45 -3.11 -3.83 -0.12
C GLY A 45 -2.85 -4.96 -1.11
N ASP A 46 -1.99 -5.91 -0.76
CA ASP A 46 -1.69 -7.11 -1.55
C ASP A 46 -2.96 -7.94 -1.82
N LEU A 47 -3.75 -8.20 -0.79
CA LEU A 47 -5.04 -8.89 -0.89
C LEU A 47 -6.01 -8.17 -1.83
N ARG A 48 -6.10 -6.84 -1.74
CA ARG A 48 -6.94 -6.04 -2.66
C ARG A 48 -6.45 -6.14 -4.09
N GLN A 49 -5.14 -6.10 -4.32
CA GLN A 49 -4.57 -6.15 -5.66
C GLN A 49 -4.74 -7.54 -6.28
N ALA A 50 -4.48 -8.60 -5.52
CA ALA A 50 -4.67 -9.98 -5.92
C ALA A 50 -6.15 -10.28 -6.21
N GLY A 51 -7.06 -9.90 -5.30
CA GLY A 51 -8.49 -10.07 -5.48
C GLY A 51 -9.04 -9.30 -6.68
N LYS A 52 -8.53 -8.09 -6.93
CA LYS A 52 -8.86 -7.33 -8.16
C LYS A 52 -8.38 -8.05 -9.41
N LYS A 53 -7.14 -8.56 -9.45
CA LYS A 53 -6.62 -9.30 -10.61
C LYS A 53 -7.45 -10.55 -10.90
N VAL A 54 -7.81 -11.32 -9.87
CA VAL A 54 -8.66 -12.51 -10.01
C VAL A 54 -10.05 -12.11 -10.54
N LYS A 55 -10.67 -11.07 -10.00
CA LYS A 55 -11.99 -10.59 -10.45
C LYS A 55 -11.95 -10.03 -11.87
N ASP A 56 -10.87 -9.36 -12.27
CA ASP A 56 -10.69 -8.81 -13.62
C ASP A 56 -10.48 -9.95 -14.64
N ALA A 57 -9.71 -10.98 -14.27
CA ALA A 57 -9.51 -12.18 -15.08
C ALA A 57 -10.80 -13.00 -15.27
N PHE A 58 -11.65 -13.07 -14.25
CA PHE A 58 -12.95 -13.75 -14.31
C PHE A 58 -14.04 -12.95 -15.05
N ARG A 59 -13.83 -11.65 -15.27
CA ARG A 59 -14.79 -10.75 -15.94
C ARG A 59 -14.39 -10.52 -17.42
N ARG A 60 -13.56 -11.39 -17.98
CA ARG A 60 -13.23 -11.40 -19.41
C ARG A 60 -14.32 -12.08 -20.23
#